data_AF-A0A7X0CEP5-F1
#
_entry.id   AF-A0A7X0CEP5-F1
#
_cell.length_a   1.000
_cell.length_b   1.000
_cell.length_c   1.000
_cell.angle_alpha   90.00
_cell.angle_beta   90.00
_cell.angle_gamma   90.00
#
_symmetry.space_group_name_H-M   'P 1'
#
loop_
_entity.id
_entity.type
_entity.pdbx_description
1 polymer ?
#
loop_
_entity_poly.entity_id
_entity_poly.type
_entity_poly.pdbx_seq_one_letter_code
_entity_poly.pdbx_strand_id
1 'polypeptide(L)'
;MRYSWPADTADRFQLRIHMDAIHAGYIGWLYQCKYLAPFRKKKMTILNTLNNNTPAVQTTGRIMIAALFLVSGMAKLLAPGPTLLFIAASGLPFAKLAFLIAVSVELGGGLLLAFGVQTRAVALALAMFSLVTGLAFHHAIGDQMQLTELLKNIAIAGGLLHIATIRANTPQLQKAPHA
;
A
#
# COMPACT_ATOMS: atom_id res chain seq x y z
N MET A 1 72.92 11.58 -33.62
CA MET A 1 72.49 12.65 -32.70
C MET A 1 71.21 12.22 -32.01
N ARG A 2 71.25 11.83 -30.74
CA ARG A 2 70.06 11.50 -29.93
C ARG A 2 69.72 12.72 -29.08
N TYR A 3 68.56 13.32 -29.31
CA TYR A 3 68.00 14.32 -28.40
C TYR A 3 67.55 13.58 -27.13
N SER A 4 68.28 13.76 -26.03
CA SER A 4 67.83 13.34 -24.70
C SER A 4 67.05 14.51 -24.09
N TRP A 5 65.74 14.34 -23.96
CA TRP A 5 64.92 15.27 -23.19
C TRP A 5 65.19 15.08 -21.69
N PRO A 6 65.34 16.16 -20.91
CA PRO A 6 65.51 16.06 -19.46
C PRO A 6 64.20 15.56 -18.82
N ALA A 7 64.31 14.53 -17.96
CA ALA A 7 63.19 13.81 -17.37
C ALA A 7 62.22 14.69 -16.54
N ASP A 8 62.66 15.88 -16.14
CA ASP A 8 61.90 16.84 -15.33
C ASP A 8 60.78 17.57 -16.09
N THR A 9 60.83 17.57 -17.42
CA THR A 9 59.85 18.29 -18.26
C THR A 9 58.58 17.49 -18.52
N ALA A 10 58.66 16.17 -18.58
CA ALA A 10 57.50 15.28 -18.74
C ALA A 10 56.59 15.30 -17.50
N ASP A 11 57.18 15.32 -16.30
CA ASP A 11 56.47 15.32 -15.03
C ASP A 11 55.69 16.62 -14.81
N ARG A 12 56.28 17.78 -15.18
CA ARG A 12 55.59 19.07 -15.09
C ARG A 12 54.42 19.20 -16.07
N PHE A 13 54.48 18.53 -17.22
CA PHE A 13 53.38 18.50 -18.19
C PHE A 13 52.21 17.65 -17.68
N GLN A 14 52.50 16.49 -17.07
CA GLN A 14 51.50 15.62 -16.43
C GLN A 14 50.81 16.31 -15.24
N LEU A 15 51.57 17.00 -14.38
CA LEU A 15 51.03 17.78 -13.26
C LEU A 15 50.09 18.91 -13.71
N ARG A 16 50.38 19.55 -14.85
CA ARG A 16 49.54 20.62 -15.40
C ARG A 16 48.23 20.09 -15.98
N ILE A 17 48.26 18.95 -16.68
CA ILE A 17 47.04 18.28 -17.19
C ILE A 17 46.16 17.78 -16.02
N HIS A 18 46.76 17.31 -14.92
CA HIS A 18 46.00 16.94 -13.71
C HIS A 18 45.34 18.13 -13.01
N MET A 19 45.99 19.29 -12.92
CA MET A 19 45.37 20.49 -12.34
C MET A 19 44.21 21.03 -13.19
N ASP A 20 44.31 20.97 -14.52
CA ASP A 20 43.24 21.43 -15.42
C ASP A 20 42.02 20.48 -15.39
N ALA A 21 42.24 19.17 -15.21
CA ALA A 21 41.18 18.18 -15.01
C ALA A 21 40.43 18.38 -13.68
N ILE A 22 41.15 18.74 -12.61
CA ILE A 22 40.55 19.06 -11.30
C ILE A 22 39.73 20.36 -11.38
N HIS A 23 40.24 21.39 -12.05
CA HIS A 23 39.49 22.63 -12.26
C HIS A 23 38.25 22.44 -13.15
N ALA A 24 38.36 21.68 -14.25
CA ALA A 24 37.22 21.40 -15.12
C ALA A 24 36.13 20.59 -14.40
N GLY A 25 36.53 19.61 -13.57
CA GLY A 25 35.61 18.85 -12.72
C GLY A 25 34.94 19.69 -11.64
N TYR A 26 35.68 20.58 -10.98
CA TYR A 26 35.16 21.46 -9.93
C TYR A 26 34.19 22.50 -10.49
N ILE A 27 34.54 23.12 -11.62
CA ILE A 27 33.68 24.07 -12.33
C ILE A 27 32.41 23.35 -12.81
N GLY A 28 32.55 22.19 -13.46
CA GLY A 28 31.41 21.36 -13.88
C GLY A 28 30.49 20.97 -12.72
N TRP A 29 31.04 20.62 -11.55
CA TRP A 29 30.28 20.33 -10.34
C TRP A 29 29.53 21.55 -9.81
N LEU A 30 30.15 22.74 -9.81
CA LEU A 30 29.49 24.00 -9.43
C LEU A 30 28.37 24.40 -10.38
N TYR A 31 28.55 24.22 -11.70
CA TYR A 31 27.49 24.40 -12.69
C TYR A 31 26.35 23.41 -12.46
N GLN A 32 26.64 22.12 -12.24
CA GLN A 32 25.65 21.10 -11.93
C GLN A 32 24.86 21.47 -10.65
N CYS A 33 25.52 21.90 -9.59
CA CYS A 33 24.89 22.28 -8.33
C CYS A 33 24.04 23.55 -8.42
N LYS A 34 24.47 24.57 -9.17
CA LYS A 34 23.75 25.86 -9.26
C LYS A 34 22.53 25.78 -10.18
N TYR A 35 22.62 25.04 -11.29
CA TYR A 35 21.56 25.00 -12.31
C TYR A 35 20.52 23.87 -12.08
N LEU A 36 20.87 22.78 -11.40
CA LEU A 36 19.92 21.67 -11.12
C LEU A 36 19.23 21.78 -9.75
N ALA A 37 19.75 22.57 -8.82
CA ALA A 37 19.11 22.83 -7.53
C ALA A 37 17.64 23.31 -7.62
N PRO A 38 17.28 24.28 -8.50
CA PRO A 38 15.88 24.74 -8.61
C PRO A 38 14.96 23.65 -9.17
N PHE A 39 15.41 22.85 -10.13
CA PHE A 39 14.64 21.72 -10.67
C PHE A 39 14.47 20.59 -9.65
N ARG A 40 15.51 20.32 -8.85
CA ARG A 40 15.44 19.34 -7.75
C ARG A 40 14.44 19.78 -6.69
N LYS A 41 14.45 21.04 -6.27
CA LYS A 41 13.50 21.59 -5.29
C LYS A 41 12.06 21.57 -5.81
N LYS A 42 11.84 22.01 -7.05
CA LYS A 42 10.50 22.04 -7.66
C LYS A 42 9.90 20.64 -7.82
N LYS A 43 10.71 19.67 -8.26
CA LYS A 43 10.32 18.25 -8.30
C LYS A 43 10.00 17.73 -6.90
N MET A 44 10.79 18.10 -5.89
CA MET A 44 10.57 17.68 -4.50
C MET A 44 9.28 18.25 -3.91
N THR A 45 8.96 19.53 -4.16
CA THR A 45 7.72 20.15 -3.70
C THR A 45 6.48 19.53 -4.36
N ILE A 46 6.53 19.27 -5.67
CA ILE A 46 5.42 18.61 -6.39
C ILE A 46 5.19 17.19 -5.86
N LEU A 47 6.26 16.43 -5.63
CA LEU A 47 6.16 15.07 -5.07
C LEU A 47 5.62 15.07 -3.63
N ASN A 48 5.94 16.08 -2.83
CA ASN A 48 5.48 16.17 -1.44
C ASN A 48 3.98 16.49 -1.35
N THR A 49 3.47 17.39 -2.20
CA THR A 49 2.04 17.74 -2.22
C THR A 49 1.15 16.59 -2.67
N LEU A 50 1.61 15.77 -3.63
CA LEU A 50 0.90 14.55 -4.04
C LEU A 50 0.88 13.47 -2.94
N ASN A 51 1.86 13.50 -2.04
CA ASN A 51 1.99 12.52 -0.95
C ASN A 51 1.22 12.92 0.32
N ASN A 52 0.80 14.18 0.47
CA ASN A 52 0.17 14.65 1.71
C ASN A 52 -1.33 14.37 1.82
N ASN A 53 -2.02 14.11 0.70
CA ASN A 53 -3.44 13.75 0.67
C ASN A 53 -3.70 12.24 0.69
N THR A 54 -2.65 11.42 0.55
CA THR A 54 -2.75 9.97 0.55
C THR A 54 -3.16 9.36 1.91
N PRO A 55 -2.69 9.82 3.09
CA PRO A 55 -3.04 9.14 4.35
C PRO A 55 -4.51 9.33 4.76
N ALA A 56 -5.09 10.51 4.50
CA ALA A 56 -6.50 10.77 4.77
C ALA A 56 -7.40 9.91 3.87
N VAL A 57 -7.14 9.90 2.56
CA VAL A 57 -7.90 9.09 1.59
C VAL A 57 -7.78 7.59 1.89
N GLN A 58 -6.58 7.10 2.22
CA GLN A 58 -6.36 5.70 2.60
C GLN A 58 -7.13 5.32 3.87
N THR A 59 -7.13 6.20 4.87
CA THR A 59 -7.85 5.96 6.13
C THR A 59 -9.36 5.96 5.91
N THR A 60 -9.88 6.92 5.13
CA THR A 60 -11.30 6.97 4.77
C THR A 60 -11.73 5.72 4.02
N GLY A 61 -11.00 5.29 2.99
CA GLY A 61 -11.31 4.08 2.24
C GLY A 61 -11.33 2.82 3.12
N ARG A 62 -10.40 2.74 4.08
CA ARG A 62 -10.36 1.66 5.07
C ARG A 62 -11.57 1.66 6.00
N ILE A 63 -11.97 2.82 6.50
CA ILE A 63 -13.14 2.97 7.39
C ILE A 63 -14.43 2.63 6.63
N MET A 64 -14.58 3.07 5.38
CA MET A 64 -15.76 2.75 4.56
C MET A 64 -15.92 1.24 4.35
N ILE A 65 -14.83 0.54 4.01
CA ILE A 65 -14.86 -0.91 3.87
C ILE A 65 -15.10 -1.60 5.22
N ALA A 66 -14.44 -1.15 6.29
CA ALA A 66 -14.66 -1.68 7.63
C ALA A 66 -16.13 -1.54 8.08
N ALA A 67 -16.79 -0.42 7.77
CA ALA A 67 -18.18 -0.18 8.11
C ALA A 67 -19.12 -1.24 7.51
N LEU A 68 -18.86 -1.71 6.28
CA LEU A 68 -19.65 -2.79 5.66
C LEU A 68 -19.64 -4.06 6.51
N PHE A 69 -18.45 -4.47 6.98
CA PHE A 69 -18.29 -5.65 7.83
C PHE A 69 -18.94 -5.46 9.21
N LEU A 70 -18.77 -4.29 9.81
CA LEU A 70 -19.35 -3.99 11.13
C LEU A 70 -20.88 -3.98 11.10
N VAL A 71 -21.48 -3.32 10.11
CA VAL A 71 -22.93 -3.29 9.94
C VAL A 71 -23.46 -4.69 9.63
N SER A 72 -22.79 -5.43 8.74
CA SER A 72 -23.15 -6.82 8.39
C SER A 72 -23.10 -7.74 9.63
N GLY A 73 -22.02 -7.69 10.40
CA GLY A 73 -21.85 -8.52 11.59
C GLY A 73 -22.82 -8.14 12.72
N MET A 74 -23.08 -6.84 12.90
CA MET A 74 -24.05 -6.37 13.88
C MET A 74 -25.47 -6.80 13.52
N ALA A 75 -25.85 -6.71 12.24
CA ALA A 75 -27.14 -7.18 11.76
C ALA A 75 -27.34 -8.68 12.05
N LYS A 76 -26.29 -9.49 11.87
CA LYS A 76 -26.31 -10.93 12.21
C LYS A 76 -26.44 -11.19 13.72
N LEU A 77 -25.84 -10.35 14.56
CA LEU A 77 -25.98 -10.46 16.02
C LEU A 77 -27.38 -10.07 16.52
N LEU A 78 -27.97 -9.02 15.95
CA LEU A 78 -29.28 -8.53 16.35
C LEU A 78 -30.41 -9.47 15.89
N ALA A 79 -30.23 -10.11 14.73
CA ALA A 79 -31.21 -11.04 14.17
C ALA A 79 -30.54 -12.34 13.67
N PRO A 80 -30.14 -13.25 14.57
CA PRO A 80 -29.45 -14.48 14.20
C PRO A 80 -30.35 -15.50 13.50
N GLY A 81 -31.68 -15.46 13.76
CA GLY A 81 -32.65 -16.42 13.23
C GLY A 81 -32.65 -16.52 11.70
N PRO A 82 -32.88 -15.41 10.97
CA PRO A 82 -32.87 -15.40 9.50
C PRO A 82 -31.55 -15.91 8.91
N THR A 83 -30.41 -15.52 9.48
CA THR A 83 -29.09 -15.94 8.97
C THR A 83 -28.83 -17.43 9.23
N LEU A 84 -29.19 -17.95 10.40
CA LEU A 84 -29.04 -19.38 10.71
C LEU A 84 -29.90 -20.25 9.80
N LEU A 85 -31.13 -19.82 9.53
CA LEU A 85 -32.01 -20.50 8.57
C LEU A 85 -31.43 -20.50 7.16
N PHE A 86 -30.90 -19.35 6.72
CA PHE A 86 -30.26 -19.23 5.42
C PHE A 86 -29.02 -20.14 5.29
N ILE A 87 -28.14 -20.16 6.30
CA ILE A 87 -26.96 -21.03 6.31
C ILE A 87 -27.37 -22.50 6.32
N ALA A 88 -28.39 -22.88 7.08
CA ALA A 88 -28.92 -24.24 7.11
C ALA A 88 -29.49 -24.66 5.75
N ALA A 89 -30.22 -23.75 5.07
CA ALA A 89 -30.75 -23.98 3.74
C ALA A 89 -29.66 -24.10 2.66
N SER A 90 -28.47 -23.55 2.91
CA SER A 90 -27.33 -23.59 1.98
C SER A 90 -26.59 -24.94 1.96
N GLY A 91 -27.01 -25.91 2.80
CA GLY A 91 -26.45 -27.27 2.79
C GLY A 91 -25.09 -27.41 3.50
N LEU A 92 -24.62 -26.38 4.19
CA LEU A 92 -23.34 -26.43 4.93
C LEU A 92 -23.44 -27.31 6.18
N PRO A 93 -22.49 -28.25 6.39
CA PRO A 93 -22.38 -28.95 7.66
C PRO A 93 -22.01 -27.95 8.77
N PHE A 94 -22.61 -28.11 9.95
CA PHE A 94 -22.36 -27.27 11.13
C PHE A 94 -22.75 -25.78 10.98
N ALA A 95 -23.98 -25.49 10.56
CA ALA A 95 -24.50 -24.12 10.36
C ALA A 95 -24.23 -23.15 11.53
N LYS A 96 -24.35 -23.61 12.79
CA LYS A 96 -24.06 -22.78 13.98
C LYS A 96 -22.59 -22.36 14.09
N LEU A 97 -21.68 -23.26 13.73
CA LEU A 97 -20.24 -22.97 13.75
C LEU A 97 -19.87 -21.99 12.64
N ALA A 98 -20.40 -22.19 11.43
CA ALA A 98 -20.22 -21.28 10.31
C ALA A 98 -20.73 -19.87 10.64
N PHE A 99 -21.90 -19.78 11.28
CA PHE A 99 -22.45 -18.50 11.76
C PHE A 99 -21.52 -17.81 12.78
N LEU A 100 -21.01 -18.55 13.77
CA LEU A 100 -20.12 -17.99 14.78
C LEU A 100 -18.81 -17.49 14.18
N ILE A 101 -18.24 -18.24 13.24
CA ILE A 101 -17.04 -17.82 12.49
C ILE A 101 -17.33 -16.56 11.69
N ALA A 102 -18.45 -16.51 10.97
CA ALA A 102 -18.83 -15.35 10.16
C ALA A 102 -18.94 -14.08 11.01
N VAL A 103 -19.68 -14.14 12.13
CA VAL A 103 -19.83 -12.99 13.04
C VAL A 103 -18.50 -12.56 13.63
N SER A 104 -17.67 -13.52 14.05
CA SER A 104 -16.36 -13.23 14.65
C SER A 104 -15.41 -12.56 13.66
N VAL A 105 -15.38 -13.04 12.41
CA VAL A 105 -14.53 -12.47 11.34
C VAL A 105 -15.05 -11.12 10.89
N GLU A 106 -16.36 -10.94 10.72
CA GLU A 106 -16.95 -9.67 10.30
C GLU A 106 -16.75 -8.57 11.35
N LEU A 107 -17.06 -8.84 12.62
CA LEU A 107 -16.91 -7.85 13.68
C LEU A 107 -15.46 -7.67 14.10
N GLY A 108 -14.75 -8.76 14.37
CA GLY A 108 -13.35 -8.71 14.79
C GLY A 108 -12.45 -8.15 13.68
N GLY A 109 -12.59 -8.67 12.47
CA GLY A 109 -11.85 -8.18 11.31
C GLY A 109 -12.22 -6.75 10.94
N GLY A 110 -13.51 -6.39 10.95
CA GLY A 110 -13.97 -5.03 10.70
C GLY A 110 -13.40 -4.01 11.70
N LEU A 111 -13.39 -4.34 13.00
CA LEU A 111 -12.80 -3.49 14.04
C LEU A 111 -11.29 -3.34 13.86
N LEU A 112 -10.57 -4.45 13.68
CA LEU A 112 -9.11 -4.43 13.47
C LEU A 112 -8.74 -3.62 12.23
N LEU A 113 -9.52 -3.75 11.15
CA LEU A 113 -9.34 -2.98 9.93
C LEU A 113 -9.60 -1.49 10.18
N ALA A 114 -10.67 -1.12 10.89
CA ALA A 114 -10.97 0.28 11.23
C ALA A 114 -9.83 0.93 12.02
N PHE A 115 -9.40 0.29 13.11
CA PHE A 115 -8.32 0.77 13.98
C PHE A 115 -6.94 0.74 13.32
N GLY A 116 -6.79 0.09 12.16
CA GLY A 116 -5.53 0.02 11.45
C GLY A 116 -4.53 -0.97 12.06
N VAL A 117 -5.00 -1.94 12.85
CA VAL A 117 -4.15 -2.96 13.47
C VAL A 117 -3.88 -4.06 12.46
N GLN A 118 -2.60 -4.31 12.15
CA GLN A 118 -2.17 -5.31 11.17
C GLN A 118 -2.97 -5.28 9.84
N THR A 119 -3.22 -4.07 9.31
CA THR A 119 -4.11 -3.83 8.16
C THR A 119 -3.92 -4.80 7.01
N ARG A 120 -2.67 -5.13 6.66
CA ARG A 120 -2.36 -6.06 5.57
C ARG A 120 -2.88 -7.47 5.83
N ALA A 121 -2.61 -8.02 7.01
CA ALA A 121 -3.04 -9.39 7.34
C ALA A 121 -4.56 -9.46 7.46
N VAL A 122 -5.17 -8.47 8.13
CA VAL A 122 -6.62 -8.39 8.29
C VAL A 122 -7.33 -8.20 6.95
N ALA A 123 -6.81 -7.34 6.07
CA ALA A 123 -7.40 -7.13 4.76
C ALA A 123 -7.33 -8.39 3.88
N LEU A 124 -6.22 -9.14 3.92
CA LEU A 124 -6.12 -10.41 3.19
C LEU A 124 -7.09 -11.46 3.75
N ALA A 125 -7.19 -11.58 5.07
CA ALA A 125 -8.13 -12.50 5.71
C ALA A 125 -9.59 -12.17 5.36
N LEU A 126 -9.96 -10.89 5.44
CA LEU A 126 -11.30 -10.43 5.06
C LEU A 126 -11.57 -10.59 3.55
N ALA A 127 -10.58 -10.39 2.69
CA ALA A 127 -10.74 -10.57 1.24
C ALA A 127 -11.04 -12.03 0.91
N MET A 128 -10.27 -12.95 1.50
CA MET A 128 -10.53 -14.39 1.36
C MET A 128 -11.89 -14.76 1.92
N PHE A 129 -12.26 -14.24 3.10
CA PHE A 129 -13.57 -14.46 3.69
C PHE A 129 -14.70 -14.01 2.76
N SER A 130 -14.64 -12.79 2.20
CA SER A 130 -15.64 -12.28 1.25
C SER A 130 -15.76 -13.14 -0.01
N LEU A 131 -14.64 -13.61 -0.57
CA LEU A 131 -14.69 -14.49 -1.74
C LEU A 131 -15.34 -15.84 -1.40
N VAL A 132 -14.94 -16.44 -0.29
CA VAL A 132 -15.48 -17.74 0.15
C VAL A 132 -16.98 -17.63 0.43
N THR A 133 -17.43 -16.60 1.15
CA THR A 133 -18.87 -16.43 1.44
C THR A 133 -19.66 -16.09 0.18
N GLY A 134 -19.13 -15.24 -0.70
CA GLY A 134 -19.75 -14.94 -1.99
C GLY A 134 -20.01 -16.20 -2.82
N LEU A 135 -18.97 -17.02 -3.01
CA LEU A 135 -19.06 -18.24 -3.81
C LEU A 135 -19.88 -19.34 -3.15
N ALA A 136 -19.85 -19.46 -1.82
CA ALA A 136 -20.61 -20.48 -1.11
C ALA A 136 -22.12 -20.17 -1.10
N PHE A 137 -22.50 -18.92 -0.84
CA PHE A 137 -23.89 -18.53 -0.56
C PHE A 137 -24.64 -17.92 -1.75
N HIS A 138 -23.94 -17.46 -2.80
CA HIS A 138 -24.54 -16.75 -3.93
C HIS A 138 -24.14 -17.35 -5.29
N HIS A 139 -24.34 -18.66 -5.44
CA HIS A 139 -23.95 -19.41 -6.63
C HIS A 139 -25.03 -19.46 -7.73
N ALA A 140 -26.27 -19.06 -7.46
CA ALA A 140 -27.33 -19.05 -8.47
C ALA A 140 -27.23 -17.79 -9.36
N ILE A 141 -26.30 -17.81 -10.32
CA ILE A 141 -26.00 -16.68 -11.22
C ILE A 141 -27.21 -16.27 -12.08
N GLY A 142 -28.19 -17.16 -12.27
CA GLY A 142 -29.44 -16.87 -12.97
C GLY A 142 -30.43 -16.01 -12.18
N ASP A 143 -30.25 -15.86 -10.86
CA ASP A 143 -31.01 -14.95 -10.02
C ASP A 143 -30.24 -13.63 -9.86
N GLN A 144 -30.85 -12.54 -10.33
CA GLN A 144 -30.25 -11.19 -10.27
C GLN A 144 -29.86 -10.79 -8.84
N MET A 145 -30.65 -11.19 -7.84
CA MET A 145 -30.39 -10.85 -6.44
C MET A 145 -29.12 -11.54 -5.93
N GLN A 146 -28.93 -12.83 -6.28
CA GLN A 146 -27.71 -13.56 -5.91
C GLN A 146 -26.50 -13.06 -6.68
N LEU A 147 -26.64 -12.79 -7.98
CA LEU A 147 -25.56 -12.22 -8.77
C LEU A 147 -25.05 -10.89 -8.19
N THR A 148 -25.96 -10.00 -7.80
CA THR A 148 -25.58 -8.72 -7.17
C THR A 148 -24.82 -8.93 -5.85
N GLU A 149 -25.24 -9.87 -5.02
CA GLU A 149 -24.56 -10.20 -3.76
C GLU A 149 -23.17 -10.84 -3.97
N LEU A 150 -23.04 -11.71 -4.97
CA LEU A 150 -21.75 -12.27 -5.39
C LEU A 150 -20.80 -11.17 -5.88
N LEU A 151 -21.26 -10.31 -6.78
CA LEU A 151 -20.45 -9.21 -7.33
C LEU A 151 -20.05 -8.22 -6.24
N LYS A 152 -20.94 -7.94 -5.28
CA LYS A 152 -20.62 -7.13 -4.10
C LYS A 152 -19.44 -7.73 -3.34
N ASN A 153 -19.47 -9.03 -3.05
CA ASN A 153 -18.39 -9.70 -2.31
C ASN A 153 -17.06 -9.70 -3.08
N ILE A 154 -17.10 -9.87 -4.41
CA ILE A 154 -15.92 -9.76 -5.28
C ILE A 154 -15.35 -8.33 -5.25
N ALA A 155 -16.21 -7.32 -5.35
CA ALA A 155 -15.80 -5.91 -5.30
C ALA A 155 -15.17 -5.54 -3.95
N ILE A 156 -15.74 -6.02 -2.84
CA ILE A 156 -15.20 -5.84 -1.49
C ILE A 156 -13.81 -6.50 -1.39
N ALA A 157 -13.65 -7.73 -1.86
CA ALA A 157 -12.37 -8.42 -1.88
C ALA A 157 -11.32 -7.64 -2.69
N GLY A 158 -11.68 -7.10 -3.86
CA GLY A 158 -10.81 -6.24 -4.66
C GLY A 158 -10.36 -4.98 -3.91
N GLY A 159 -11.28 -4.30 -3.23
CA GLY A 159 -10.96 -3.13 -2.40
C GLY A 159 -10.03 -3.47 -1.23
N LEU A 160 -10.25 -4.61 -0.58
CA LEU A 160 -9.38 -5.10 0.50
C LEU A 160 -7.98 -5.48 0.02
N LEU A 161 -7.87 -6.11 -1.16
CA LEU A 161 -6.58 -6.40 -1.78
C LEU A 161 -5.80 -5.10 -2.05
N HIS A 162 -6.48 -4.03 -2.49
CA HIS A 162 -5.85 -2.72 -2.65
C HIS A 162 -5.35 -2.17 -1.31
N ILE A 163 -6.16 -2.25 -0.25
CA ILE A 163 -5.76 -1.85 1.11
C ILE A 163 -4.53 -2.66 1.59
N ALA A 164 -4.45 -3.94 1.27
CA ALA A 164 -3.32 -4.79 1.64
C ALA A 164 -1.99 -4.37 0.99
N THR A 165 -2.02 -3.63 -0.12
CA THR A 165 -0.80 -3.09 -0.77
C THR A 165 -0.25 -1.84 -0.07
N ILE A 166 -1.10 -1.14 0.68
CA ILE A 166 -0.73 0.10 1.37
C ILE A 166 0.05 -0.27 2.64
N ARG A 167 1.38 -0.10 2.58
CA ARG A 167 2.27 -0.27 3.72
C ARG A 167 2.21 0.97 4.61
N ALA A 168 2.10 0.77 5.92
CA ALA A 168 2.26 1.84 6.89
C ALA A 168 3.61 2.53 6.62
N ASN A 169 3.56 3.83 6.31
CA ASN A 169 4.76 4.64 6.23
C ASN A 169 5.40 4.63 7.61
N THR A 170 6.44 3.81 7.82
CA THR A 170 7.30 3.95 8.98
C THR A 170 7.79 5.39 8.96
N PRO A 171 7.53 6.20 10.02
CA PRO A 171 8.19 7.49 10.14
C PRO A 171 9.68 7.20 10.04
N GLN A 172 10.29 7.57 8.92
CA GLN A 172 11.73 7.55 8.79
C GLN A 172 12.17 8.51 9.89
N LEU A 173 12.68 7.97 11.01
CA LEU A 173 13.42 8.75 11.98
C LEU A 173 14.50 9.44 11.15
N GLN A 174 14.27 10.72 10.88
CA GLN A 174 15.18 11.56 10.12
C GLN A 174 16.44 11.59 10.95
N LYS A 175 17.38 10.69 10.65
CA LYS A 175 18.69 10.66 11.27
C LYS A 175 19.29 12.00 10.90
N ALA A 176 19.28 12.93 11.84
CA ALA A 176 19.79 14.27 11.62
C ALA A 176 21.21 14.12 11.05
N PRO A 177 21.55 14.82 9.96
CA PRO A 177 22.91 14.81 9.48
C PRO A 177 23.79 15.31 10.62
N HIS A 178 24.73 14.47 11.05
CA HIS A 178 25.76 14.85 12.00
C HIS A 178 26.45 16.10 11.43
N ALA A 179 26.39 17.18 12.21
CA ALA A 179 27.05 18.46 11.93
C ALA A 179 28.57 18.31 12.02
#